data_AF-A0A392PF41-F1
#
_entry.id   AF-A0A392PF41-F1
#
_cell.length_a   1.000
_cell.length_b   1.000
_cell.length_c   1.000
_cell.angle_alpha   90.00
_cell.angle_beta   90.00
_cell.angle_gamma   90.00
#
_symmetry.space_group_name_H-M   'P 1'
#
loop_
_entity.id
_entity.type
_entity.pdbx_description
1 polymer ?
#
loop_
_entity_poly.entity_id
_entity_poly.type
_entity_poly.pdbx_seq_one_letter_code
_entity_poly.pdbx_strand_id
1 'polypeptide(L)'
;NLKMDEDETISEFNTRLRDIADSSFALGEKMSEGKLARKILRSLPKRFDMKVTAIEEAQDLSTRKVDELIGSLQTFEMAFND
;
A
#
# COMPACT_ATOMS: atom_id res chain seq x y z
N ASN A 1 -7.29 -12.33 -3.44
CA ASN A 1 -7.38 -11.03 -2.74
C ASN A 1 -5.99 -10.63 -2.28
N LEU A 2 -5.57 -9.40 -2.55
CA LEU A 2 -4.32 -8.88 -2.00
C LEU A 2 -4.56 -8.63 -0.51
N LYS A 3 -3.68 -9.16 0.34
CA LYS A 3 -3.68 -8.95 1.78
C LYS A 3 -2.24 -9.06 2.23
N MET A 4 -1.84 -8.18 3.14
CA MET A 4 -0.55 -8.21 3.80
C MET A 4 -0.65 -9.12 5.03
N ASP A 5 0.38 -9.91 5.28
CA ASP A 5 0.40 -10.80 6.45
C ASP A 5 0.75 -10.03 7.73
N GLU A 6 0.39 -10.58 8.90
CA GLU A 6 0.64 -9.91 10.19
C GLU A 6 2.13 -9.78 10.49
N ASP A 7 2.99 -10.67 9.98
CA ASP A 7 4.43 -10.60 10.21
C ASP A 7 5.21 -10.06 8.98
N GLU A 8 4.52 -9.76 7.88
CA GLU A 8 5.11 -9.17 6.68
C GLU A 8 5.44 -7.69 6.95
N THR A 9 6.60 -7.24 6.48
CA THR A 9 6.97 -5.80 6.50
C THR A 9 6.37 -5.07 5.30
N ILE A 10 6.25 -3.74 5.37
CA ILE A 10 5.79 -2.94 4.23
C ILE A 10 6.72 -3.10 3.01
N SER A 11 8.02 -3.32 3.24
CA SER A 11 9.00 -3.53 2.17
C SER A 11 8.77 -4.85 1.42
N GLU A 12 8.55 -5.95 2.15
CA GLU A 12 8.23 -7.26 1.58
C GLU A 12 6.90 -7.22 0.82
N PHE A 13 5.89 -6.60 1.44
CA PHE A 13 4.58 -6.41 0.81
C PHE A 13 4.67 -5.61 -0.49
N ASN A 14 5.45 -4.52 -0.51
CA ASN A 14 5.67 -3.69 -1.69
C ASN A 14 6.39 -4.45 -2.82
N THR A 15 7.35 -5.32 -2.48
CA THR A 15 8.02 -6.18 -3.48
C THR A 15 7.01 -7.09 -4.16
N ARG A 16 6.22 -7.82 -3.37
CA ARG A 16 5.17 -8.71 -3.89
C ARG A 16 4.10 -7.95 -4.69
N LEU A 17 3.78 -6.72 -4.28
CA LEU A 17 2.85 -5.87 -5.01
C LEU A 17 3.36 -5.53 -6.41
N ARG A 18 4.65 -5.22 -6.54
CA ARG A 18 5.28 -4.90 -7.83
C ARG A 18 5.26 -6.11 -8.75
N ASP A 19 5.61 -7.29 -8.25
CA ASP A 19 5.54 -8.53 -9.05
C ASP A 19 4.13 -8.78 -9.60
N ILE A 20 3.09 -8.51 -8.80
CA ILE A 20 1.69 -8.63 -9.23
C ILE A 20 1.34 -7.54 -10.27
N ALA A 21 1.77 -6.30 -10.05
CA ALA A 21 1.51 -5.19 -10.95
C ALA A 21 2.19 -5.41 -12.32
N ASP A 22 3.42 -5.90 -12.32
CA ASP A 22 4.18 -6.22 -13.53
C ASP A 22 3.55 -7.39 -14.28
N SER A 23 3.12 -8.43 -13.55
CA SER A 23 2.37 -9.56 -14.14
C SER A 23 1.04 -9.10 -14.75
N SER A 24 0.30 -8.22 -14.06
CA SER A 24 -0.95 -7.63 -14.56
C SER A 24 -0.72 -6.81 -15.82
N PHE A 25 0.36 -6.01 -15.85
CA PHE A 25 0.75 -5.22 -17.00
C PHE A 25 1.08 -6.11 -18.21
N ALA A 26 1.82 -7.21 -18.01
CA ALA A 26 2.13 -8.18 -19.06
C ALA A 26 0.88 -8.84 -19.65
N LEU A 27 -0.20 -8.96 -18.87
CA LEU A 27 -1.51 -9.46 -19.32
C LEU A 27 -2.40 -8.37 -19.95
N GLY A 28 -1.89 -7.14 -20.10
CA GLY A 28 -2.61 -6.00 -20.67
C GLY A 28 -3.56 -5.29 -19.70
N GLU A 29 -3.61 -5.70 -18.44
CA GLU A 29 -4.44 -5.06 -17.42
C GLU A 29 -3.64 -3.97 -16.69
N LYS A 30 -3.78 -2.72 -17.15
CA LYS A 30 -3.18 -1.56 -16.49
C LYS A 30 -4.02 -1.10 -15.30
N MET A 31 -3.45 -1.14 -14.10
CA MET A 31 -4.05 -0.53 -12.92
C MET A 31 -3.66 0.95 -12.81
N SER A 32 -4.62 1.83 -12.51
CA SER A 32 -4.30 3.22 -12.16
C SER A 32 -3.70 3.31 -10.76
N GLU A 33 -2.87 4.32 -10.51
CA GLU A 33 -2.24 4.53 -9.20
C GLU A 33 -3.29 4.64 -8.08
N GLY A 34 -4.37 5.40 -8.27
CA GLY A 34 -5.43 5.50 -7.27
C GLY A 34 -6.16 4.16 -7.01
N LYS A 35 -6.29 3.28 -8.01
CA LYS A 35 -6.82 1.92 -7.82
C LYS A 35 -5.84 1.08 -6.99
N LEU A 36 -4.54 1.23 -7.24
CA LEU A 36 -3.50 0.51 -6.51
C LEU A 36 -3.39 1.01 -5.06
N ALA A 37 -3.40 2.33 -4.83
CA ALA A 37 -3.38 2.96 -3.51
C ALA A 37 -4.53 2.48 -2.62
N ARG A 38 -5.77 2.50 -3.13
CA ARG A 38 -6.94 1.96 -2.42
C ARG A 38 -6.86 0.45 -2.16
N LYS A 39 -6.15 -0.29 -3.02
CA LYS A 39 -5.95 -1.73 -2.83
C LYS A 39 -4.92 -1.97 -1.73
N ILE A 40 -3.83 -1.21 -1.70
CA ILE A 40 -2.81 -1.24 -0.64
C ILE A 40 -3.47 -1.00 0.72
N LEU A 41 -4.15 0.15 0.90
CA LEU A 41 -4.74 0.52 2.20
C LEU A 41 -5.71 -0.55 2.73
N ARG A 42 -6.57 -1.12 1.87
CA ARG A 42 -7.50 -2.21 2.23
C ARG A 42 -6.82 -3.55 2.50
N SER A 43 -5.57 -3.71 2.11
CA SER A 43 -4.80 -4.94 2.29
C SER A 43 -3.99 -4.93 3.60
N LEU A 44 -3.86 -3.77 4.25
CA LEU A 44 -3.02 -3.62 5.44
C LEU A 44 -3.65 -4.28 6.68
N PRO A 45 -2.84 -4.80 7.61
CA PRO A 45 -3.32 -5.30 8.89
C PRO A 45 -3.83 -4.18 9.80
N LYS A 46 -4.61 -4.55 10.83
CA LYS A 46 -5.25 -3.59 11.75
C LYS A 46 -4.28 -2.67 12.48
N ARG A 47 -3.01 -3.06 12.64
CA ARG A 47 -1.98 -2.20 13.24
C ARG A 47 -1.77 -0.89 12.47
N PHE A 48 -2.18 -0.82 11.22
CA PHE A 48 -2.14 0.40 10.41
C PHE A 48 -3.46 1.20 10.41
N ASP A 49 -4.53 0.77 11.08
CA ASP A 49 -5.87 1.41 10.99
C ASP A 49 -5.81 2.92 11.30
N MET A 50 -5.05 3.32 12.31
CA MET A 50 -4.84 4.73 12.65
C MET A 50 -4.17 5.51 11.51
N LYS A 51 -3.15 4.92 10.87
CA LYS A 51 -2.43 5.52 9.75
C LYS A 51 -3.30 5.58 8.50
N VAL A 52 -4.09 4.55 8.22
CA VAL A 52 -5.05 4.50 7.11
C VAL A 52 -6.08 5.62 7.27
N THR A 53 -6.69 5.74 8.45
CA THR A 53 -7.68 6.79 8.75
C THR A 53 -7.10 8.17 8.49
N ALA A 54 -5.91 8.46 9.04
CA ALA A 54 -5.24 9.75 8.84
C ALA A 54 -4.93 10.05 7.36
N ILE A 55 -4.59 9.03 6.57
CA ILE A 55 -4.34 9.17 5.13
C ILE A 55 -5.64 9.49 4.38
N GLU A 56 -6.72 8.79 4.69
CA GLU A 56 -8.03 8.97 4.05
C GLU A 56 -8.66 10.33 4.38
N GLU A 57 -8.45 10.85 5.59
CA GLU A 57 -8.93 12.17 5.99
C GLU A 57 -8.10 13.32 5.39
N ALA A 58 -6.78 13.13 5.25
CA ALA A 58 -5.88 14.22 4.85
C ALA A 58 -5.76 14.42 3.33
N GLN A 59 -6.02 13.39 2.51
CA GLN A 59 -5.66 13.42 1.08
C GLN A 59 -6.65 12.66 0.18
N ASP A 60 -6.84 13.17 -1.04
CA ASP A 60 -7.52 12.43 -2.09
C ASP A 60 -6.61 11.34 -2.67
N LEU A 61 -6.97 10.07 -2.41
CA LEU A 61 -6.29 8.89 -2.93
C LEU A 61 -6.36 8.73 -4.45
N SER A 62 -7.17 9.53 -5.15
CA SER A 62 -7.26 9.49 -6.61
C SER A 62 -6.00 10.05 -7.30
N THR A 63 -5.27 10.94 -6.64
CA THR A 63 -4.10 11.65 -7.21
C THR A 63 -2.77 11.26 -6.58
N ARG A 64 -2.79 10.51 -5.48
CA ARG A 64 -1.58 10.15 -4.73
C ARG A 64 -0.76 9.09 -5.47
N LYS A 65 0.56 9.34 -5.56
CA LYS A 65 1.52 8.37 -6.09
C LYS A 65 1.70 7.20 -5.14
N VAL A 66 1.83 6.00 -5.70
CA VAL A 66 1.96 4.77 -4.91
C VAL A 66 3.26 4.77 -4.10
N ASP A 67 4.36 5.26 -4.67
CA ASP A 67 5.65 5.32 -3.97
C ASP A 67 5.59 6.24 -2.73
N GLU A 68 4.88 7.36 -2.81
CA GLU A 68 4.67 8.27 -1.66
C GLU A 68 3.79 7.66 -0.57
N LEU A 69 2.83 6.81 -0.96
CA LEU A 69 2.04 6.03 -0.01
C LEU A 69 2.91 5.00 0.71
N ILE A 70 3.69 4.22 -0.03
CA ILE A 70 4.58 3.20 0.52
C ILE A 70 5.60 3.82 1.48
N GLY A 71 6.26 4.91 1.08
CA GLY A 71 7.22 5.60 1.95
C GLY A 71 6.59 6.06 3.27
N SER A 72 5.37 6.61 3.22
CA SER A 72 4.64 7.03 4.43
C SER A 72 4.28 5.87 5.36
N LEU A 73 3.98 4.70 4.80
CA LEU A 73 3.70 3.49 5.55
C LEU A 73 4.97 2.91 6.18
N GLN A 74 6.10 2.92 5.45
CA GLN A 74 7.41 2.48 5.97
C GLN A 74 7.87 3.35 7.14
N THR A 75 7.77 4.68 7.04
CA THR A 75 8.11 5.57 8.16
C THR A 75 7.26 5.29 9.40
N PHE A 76 5.97 4.99 9.21
CA PHE A 76 5.09 4.63 10.32
C PHE A 76 5.46 3.28 10.94
N GLU A 77 5.76 2.27 10.12
CA GLU A 77 6.21 0.95 10.57
C GLU A 77 7.52 1.03 11.37
N MET A 78 8.48 1.85 10.92
CA MET A 78 9.74 2.07 11.65
C MET A 78 9.48 2.72 13.03
N ALA A 79 8.64 3.76 13.09
CA ALA A 79 8.33 4.45 14.34
C ALA A 79 7.50 3.62 15.34
N PHE A 80 6.86 2.54 14.90
CA PHE A 80 6.10 1.63 15.75
C PHE A 80 6.95 0.48 16.32
N ASN A 81 8.10 0.21 15.71
CA ASN A 81 9.03 -0.85 16.11
C ASN A 81 10.18 -0.34 17.00
N ASP A 82 10.26 0.98 17.23
CA ASP A 82 11.15 1.65 18.20
C ASP A 82 10.48 1.77 19.58
#